data_AF-A0A9P7N866-F1
#
_entry.id   AF-A0A9P7N866-F1
#
_cell.length_a   1.000
_cell.length_b   1.000
_cell.length_c   1.000
_cell.angle_alpha   90.00
_cell.angle_beta   90.00
_cell.angle_gamma   90.00
#
_symmetry.space_group_name_H-M   'P 1'
#
loop_
_entity.id
_entity.type
_entity.pdbx_description
1 polymer ?
#
loop_
_entity_poly.entity_id
_entity_poly.type
_entity_poly.pdbx_seq_one_letter_code
_entity_poly.pdbx_strand_id
1 'polypeptide(L)'
;MPPKAKAGGKGIRGEPKGPEPAPETVGERTIQRFYQTNPAEKRLEEVGFPGLTSQERTAYTHTKLILPIAERRIPLSNKAEREYWKQVSKDGLPIRRLRKNYNWGRDRSGRDIATYRLEDFQQRTLKHARLSALDILHRQFLSKRQTSLAHGGELSEQEIIDEKTRRREMSALKRDLYGEIPGSLANDPEWDDVIPIPHSEPADALAKIAYPDDYAEGRLTSIVIVP
;
A
#
# COMPACT_ATOMS: atom_id res chain seq x y z
N MET A 1 -15.49 43.50 -16.09
CA MET A 1 -16.66 42.84 -15.46
C MET A 1 -16.26 41.44 -15.03
N PRO A 2 -16.23 41.11 -13.73
CA PRO A 2 -15.93 39.75 -13.28
C PRO A 2 -17.22 38.89 -13.33
N PRO A 3 -17.15 37.61 -13.73
CA PRO A 3 -18.32 36.74 -13.84
C PRO A 3 -18.82 36.28 -12.45
N LYS A 4 -20.14 36.33 -12.27
CA LYS A 4 -20.85 35.87 -11.07
C LYS A 4 -20.64 34.37 -10.84
N ALA A 5 -20.14 34.00 -9.66
CA ALA A 5 -20.14 32.62 -9.19
C ALA A 5 -21.59 32.14 -8.99
N LYS A 6 -21.98 31.08 -9.71
CA LYS A 6 -23.21 30.34 -9.45
C LYS A 6 -23.05 29.58 -8.13
N ALA A 7 -23.91 29.93 -7.17
CA ALA A 7 -24.01 29.24 -5.89
C ALA A 7 -24.32 27.75 -6.10
N GLY A 8 -23.40 26.88 -5.67
CA GLY A 8 -23.62 25.44 -5.56
C GLY A 8 -24.69 25.14 -4.51
N GLY A 9 -25.52 24.14 -4.80
CA GLY A 9 -26.64 23.73 -3.97
C GLY A 9 -26.23 23.40 -2.53
N LYS A 10 -27.06 23.84 -1.58
CA LYS A 10 -27.00 23.42 -0.18
C LYS A 10 -27.35 21.93 -0.12
N GLY A 11 -26.34 21.07 -0.21
CA GLY A 11 -26.44 19.71 0.30
C GLY A 11 -26.74 19.75 1.81
N ILE A 12 -27.13 18.61 2.38
CA ILE A 12 -27.38 18.46 3.82
C ILE A 12 -26.04 18.66 4.56
N ARG A 13 -25.69 19.93 4.76
CA ARG A 13 -24.60 20.37 5.62
C ARG A 13 -25.16 20.28 7.02
N GLY A 14 -24.76 19.23 7.74
CA GLY A 14 -24.87 19.22 9.19
C GLY A 14 -24.30 20.54 9.73
N GLU A 15 -24.97 21.09 10.74
CA GLU A 15 -24.51 22.30 11.43
C GLU A 15 -23.03 22.19 11.80
N PRO A 16 -22.26 23.27 11.69
CA PRO A 16 -20.85 23.25 12.05
C PRO A 16 -20.73 23.11 13.57
N LYS A 17 -20.70 21.87 14.08
CA LYS A 17 -20.06 21.57 15.36
C LYS A 17 -18.63 22.13 15.28
N GLY A 18 -18.18 22.79 16.35
CA GLY A 18 -16.86 23.43 16.44
C GLY A 18 -15.71 22.51 15.99
N PRO A 19 -14.51 23.05 15.76
CA PRO A 19 -13.40 22.30 15.17
C PRO A 19 -13.20 20.98 15.93
N GLU A 20 -13.41 19.86 15.24
CA GLU A 20 -13.10 18.54 15.80
C GLU A 20 -11.64 18.55 16.27
N PRO A 21 -11.32 17.92 17.42
CA PRO A 21 -9.97 17.88 17.93
C PRO A 21 -9.02 17.33 16.86
N ALA A 22 -7.83 17.91 16.75
CA ALA A 22 -6.83 17.43 15.80
C ALA A 22 -6.52 15.95 16.11
N PRO A 23 -6.54 15.06 15.10
CA PRO A 23 -6.30 13.65 15.34
C PRO A 23 -4.84 13.46 15.75
N GLU A 24 -4.61 12.74 16.84
CA GLU A 24 -3.26 12.42 17.31
C GLU A 24 -2.73 11.15 16.62
N THR A 25 -3.65 10.23 16.33
CA THR A 25 -3.33 8.93 15.73
C THR A 25 -3.84 8.79 14.30
N VAL A 26 -3.22 7.89 13.54
CA VAL A 26 -3.66 7.53 12.18
C VAL A 26 -5.09 6.98 12.19
N GLY A 27 -5.44 6.20 13.21
CA GLY A 27 -6.78 5.64 13.41
C GLY A 27 -7.84 6.73 13.57
N GLU A 28 -7.59 7.70 14.46
CA GLU A 28 -8.48 8.86 14.64
C GLU A 28 -8.63 9.67 13.34
N ARG A 29 -7.53 9.93 12.64
CA ARG A 29 -7.57 10.63 11.34
C ARG A 29 -8.40 9.86 10.31
N THR A 30 -8.32 8.53 10.33
CA THR A 30 -9.10 7.66 9.44
C THR A 30 -10.58 7.74 9.77
N ILE A 31 -10.95 7.71 11.05
CA ILE A 31 -12.33 7.83 11.54
C ILE A 31 -12.90 9.22 11.20
N GLN A 32 -12.14 10.29 11.41
CA GLN A 32 -12.55 11.64 11.04
C GLN A 32 -12.83 11.75 9.55
N ARG A 33 -11.92 11.26 8.70
CA ARG A 33 -12.12 11.22 7.24
C ARG A 33 -13.31 10.34 6.84
N PHE A 34 -13.54 9.24 7.54
CA PHE A 34 -14.71 8.39 7.33
C PHE A 34 -16.00 9.19 7.53
N TYR A 35 -16.15 9.92 8.63
CA TYR A 35 -17.34 10.72 8.89
C TYR A 35 -17.47 11.95 7.99
N GLN A 36 -16.35 12.57 7.57
CA GLN A 36 -16.36 13.64 6.56
C GLN A 36 -16.94 13.16 5.22
N THR A 37 -16.73 11.89 4.86
CA THR A 37 -17.25 11.29 3.62
C THR A 37 -18.58 10.56 3.81
N ASN A 38 -19.02 10.33 5.06
CA ASN A 38 -20.24 9.60 5.40
C ASN A 38 -21.07 10.35 6.49
N PRO A 39 -21.58 11.55 6.19
CA PRO A 39 -22.33 12.33 7.18
C PRO A 39 -23.63 11.66 7.64
N ALA A 40 -24.31 10.92 6.74
CA ALA A 40 -25.50 10.14 7.07
C ALA A 40 -25.21 8.99 8.05
N GLU A 41 -24.00 8.40 7.99
CA GLU A 41 -23.59 7.35 8.93
C GLU A 41 -23.32 7.95 10.31
N LYS A 42 -22.65 9.12 10.38
CA LYS A 42 -22.43 9.83 11.65
C LYS A 42 -23.76 10.13 12.36
N ARG A 43 -24.76 10.63 11.61
CA ARG A 43 -26.10 10.89 12.16
C ARG A 43 -26.78 9.61 12.63
N LEU A 44 -26.70 8.52 11.86
CA LEU A 44 -27.26 7.23 12.27
C LEU A 44 -26.67 6.76 13.60
N GLU A 45 -25.37 6.92 13.81
CA GLU A 45 -24.70 6.52 15.05
C GLU A 45 -25.06 7.42 16.24
N GLU A 46 -25.29 8.73 16.00
CA GLU A 46 -25.67 9.69 17.04
C GLU A 46 -27.13 9.52 17.52
N VAL A 47 -28.09 9.29 16.63
CA VAL A 47 -29.54 9.28 16.97
C VAL A 47 -30.24 7.94 16.74
N GLY A 48 -29.55 6.95 16.15
CA GLY A 48 -30.14 5.68 15.74
C GLY A 48 -31.05 5.80 14.52
N PHE A 49 -31.37 4.67 13.89
CA PHE A 49 -32.27 4.64 12.72
C PHE A 49 -33.66 5.26 12.99
N PRO A 50 -34.31 5.03 14.14
CA PRO A 50 -35.61 5.62 14.45
C PRO A 50 -35.56 7.15 14.62
N GLY A 51 -34.42 7.68 15.09
CA GLY A 51 -34.21 9.11 15.32
C GLY A 51 -33.94 9.92 14.05
N LEU A 52 -33.70 9.26 12.92
CA LEU A 52 -33.53 9.93 11.63
C LEU A 52 -34.84 10.48 11.10
N THR A 53 -34.80 11.67 10.50
CA THR A 53 -35.91 12.23 9.72
C THR A 53 -36.18 11.38 8.47
N SER A 54 -37.37 11.53 7.87
CA SER A 54 -37.73 10.82 6.62
C SER A 54 -36.73 11.08 5.49
N GLN A 55 -36.25 12.32 5.38
CA GLN A 55 -35.23 12.69 4.40
C GLN A 55 -33.88 12.03 4.69
N GLU A 56 -33.43 12.00 5.95
CA GLU A 56 -32.16 11.36 6.32
C GLU A 56 -32.21 9.84 6.13
N ARG A 57 -33.35 9.18 6.40
CA ARG A 57 -33.53 7.75 6.10
C ARG A 57 -33.44 7.47 4.61
N THR A 58 -34.02 8.34 3.80
CA THR A 58 -33.98 8.24 2.34
C THR A 58 -32.55 8.42 1.84
N ALA A 59 -31.86 9.48 2.30
CA ALA A 59 -30.46 9.73 1.97
C ALA A 59 -29.55 8.56 2.41
N TYR A 60 -29.71 8.06 3.63
CA TYR A 60 -28.97 6.91 4.14
C TYR A 60 -29.18 5.67 3.26
N THR A 61 -30.42 5.35 2.92
CA THR A 61 -30.75 4.24 2.01
C THR A 61 -30.10 4.43 0.65
N HIS A 62 -30.21 5.63 0.07
CA HIS A 62 -29.56 5.96 -1.19
C HIS A 62 -28.05 5.71 -1.11
N THR A 63 -27.39 6.12 -0.02
CA THR A 63 -25.95 5.89 0.11
C THR A 63 -25.58 4.40 -0.05
N LYS A 64 -26.32 3.48 0.58
CA LYS A 64 -26.03 2.03 0.52
C LYS A 64 -26.21 1.44 -0.89
N LEU A 65 -27.00 2.08 -1.75
CA LEU A 65 -27.31 1.62 -3.11
C LEU A 65 -26.39 2.22 -4.20
N ILE A 66 -25.58 3.24 -3.89
CA ILE A 66 -24.74 3.94 -4.89
C ILE A 66 -23.83 2.96 -5.65
N LEU A 67 -23.03 2.18 -4.93
CA LEU A 67 -22.09 1.24 -5.55
C LEU A 67 -22.81 0.09 -6.27
N PRO A 68 -23.80 -0.60 -5.67
CA PRO A 68 -24.57 -1.62 -6.37
C PRO A 68 -25.23 -1.15 -7.68
N ILE A 69 -25.75 0.08 -7.73
CA ILE A 69 -26.37 0.65 -8.94
C ILE A 69 -25.28 1.03 -9.96
N ALA A 70 -24.21 1.69 -9.53
CA ALA A 70 -23.09 2.06 -10.41
C ALA A 70 -22.41 0.82 -11.04
N GLU A 71 -22.29 -0.27 -10.28
CA GLU A 71 -21.74 -1.56 -10.72
C GLU A 71 -22.77 -2.44 -11.46
N ARG A 72 -24.00 -1.93 -11.68
CA ARG A 72 -25.13 -2.65 -12.33
C ARG A 72 -25.50 -3.99 -11.68
N ARG A 73 -25.17 -4.17 -10.40
CA ARG A 73 -25.60 -5.34 -9.61
C ARG A 73 -27.08 -5.29 -9.27
N ILE A 74 -27.65 -4.09 -9.21
CA ILE A 74 -29.09 -3.87 -9.06
C ILE A 74 -29.58 -3.23 -10.36
N PRO A 75 -30.22 -3.99 -11.26
CA PRO A 75 -30.74 -3.43 -12.49
C PRO A 75 -31.94 -2.53 -12.19
N LEU A 76 -31.84 -1.26 -12.55
CA LEU A 76 -32.93 -0.30 -12.53
C LEU A 76 -33.38 0.01 -13.95
N SER A 77 -34.63 0.43 -14.13
CA SER A 77 -35.06 0.97 -15.42
C SER A 77 -34.35 2.31 -15.69
N ASN A 78 -34.13 2.65 -16.96
CA ASN A 78 -33.45 3.91 -17.35
C ASN A 78 -34.08 5.16 -16.69
N LYS A 79 -35.41 5.16 -16.51
CA LYS A 79 -36.12 6.24 -15.83
C LYS A 79 -35.81 6.28 -14.34
N ALA A 80 -35.84 5.13 -13.66
CA ALA A 80 -35.55 5.02 -12.24
C ALA A 80 -34.09 5.36 -11.93
N GLU A 81 -33.15 4.91 -12.76
CA GLU A 81 -31.74 5.22 -12.62
C GLU A 81 -31.47 6.73 -12.76
N ARG A 82 -32.09 7.39 -13.74
CA ARG A 82 -31.95 8.84 -13.93
C ARG A 82 -32.46 9.64 -12.73
N GLU A 83 -33.65 9.30 -12.21
CA GLU A 83 -34.20 9.97 -11.03
C GLU A 83 -33.38 9.68 -9.77
N TYR A 84 -32.88 8.45 -9.62
CA TYR A 84 -31.97 8.08 -8.53
C TYR A 84 -30.70 8.94 -8.54
N TRP A 85 -29.99 9.02 -9.65
CA TRP A 85 -28.77 9.83 -9.75
C TRP A 85 -29.01 11.33 -9.57
N LYS A 86 -30.17 11.82 -9.99
CA LYS A 86 -30.61 13.20 -9.74
C LYS A 86 -30.80 13.46 -8.24
N GLN A 87 -31.39 12.52 -7.51
CA GLN A 87 -31.59 12.62 -6.07
C GLN A 87 -30.26 12.50 -5.30
N VAL A 88 -29.39 11.55 -5.67
CA VAL A 88 -28.03 11.41 -5.13
C VAL A 88 -27.23 12.72 -5.28
N SER A 89 -27.33 13.36 -6.45
CA SER A 89 -26.67 14.65 -6.73
C SER A 89 -27.28 15.79 -5.91
N LYS A 90 -28.61 15.82 -5.77
CA LYS A 90 -29.33 16.83 -4.97
C LYS A 90 -28.96 16.73 -3.48
N ASP A 91 -28.86 15.52 -2.95
CA ASP A 91 -28.49 15.27 -1.56
C ASP A 91 -26.98 15.45 -1.31
N GLY A 92 -26.19 15.63 -2.38
CA GLY A 92 -24.74 15.84 -2.31
C GLY A 92 -23.98 14.60 -1.84
N LEU A 93 -24.49 13.40 -2.15
CA LEU A 93 -23.92 12.15 -1.66
C LEU A 93 -22.66 11.77 -2.47
N PRO A 94 -21.50 11.61 -1.82
CA PRO A 94 -20.27 11.21 -2.51
C PRO A 94 -20.39 9.79 -3.08
N ILE A 95 -20.02 9.64 -4.36
CA ILE A 95 -20.04 8.34 -5.05
C ILE A 95 -19.02 7.37 -4.41
N ARG A 96 -17.84 7.89 -4.07
CA ARG A 96 -16.77 7.15 -3.41
C ARG A 96 -16.71 7.55 -1.94
N ARG A 97 -16.91 6.57 -1.06
CA ARG A 97 -16.95 6.76 0.39
C ARG A 97 -15.91 5.86 1.03
N LEU A 98 -15.30 6.35 2.11
CA LEU A 98 -14.42 5.52 2.90
C LEU A 98 -15.23 4.44 3.62
N ARG A 99 -14.64 3.26 3.78
CA ARG A 99 -15.22 2.16 4.56
C ARG A 99 -14.89 2.35 6.04
N LYS A 100 -15.81 1.97 6.92
CA LYS A 100 -15.62 2.09 8.39
C LYS A 100 -14.47 1.23 8.90
N ASN A 101 -14.35 0.01 8.38
CA ASN A 101 -13.42 -1.01 8.89
C ASN A 101 -12.11 -1.03 8.09
N TYR A 102 -11.50 0.13 7.85
CA TYR A 102 -10.20 0.18 7.20
C TYR A 102 -9.12 -0.33 8.15
N ASN A 103 -8.43 -1.41 7.76
CA ASN A 103 -7.34 -1.99 8.53
C ASN A 103 -6.01 -1.51 7.95
N TRP A 104 -5.22 -0.80 8.76
CA TRP A 104 -3.88 -0.34 8.38
C TRP A 104 -2.83 -1.45 8.42
N GLY A 105 -3.15 -2.60 9.02
CA GLY A 105 -2.24 -3.70 9.22
C GLY A 105 -1.38 -3.54 10.48
N ARG A 106 -0.46 -4.48 10.65
CA ARG A 106 0.48 -4.50 11.78
C ARG A 106 1.89 -4.25 11.28
N ASP A 107 2.69 -3.64 12.14
CA ASP A 107 4.12 -3.48 11.89
C ASP A 107 4.89 -4.79 12.20
N ARG A 108 6.22 -4.74 12.04
CA ARG A 108 7.11 -5.86 12.36
C ARG A 108 7.07 -6.30 13.83
N SER A 109 6.64 -5.43 14.74
CA SER A 109 6.51 -5.71 16.18
C SER A 109 5.12 -6.24 16.56
N GLY A 110 4.21 -6.36 15.58
CA GLY A 110 2.82 -6.74 15.80
C GLY A 110 1.91 -5.60 16.27
N ARG A 111 2.43 -4.37 16.38
CA ARG A 111 1.68 -3.16 16.73
C ARG A 111 0.81 -2.72 15.56
N ASP A 112 -0.45 -2.36 15.86
CA ASP A 112 -1.37 -1.81 14.87
C ASP A 112 -0.91 -0.43 14.41
N ILE A 113 -0.79 -0.25 13.10
CA ILE A 113 -0.38 1.00 12.46
C ILE A 113 -1.41 2.11 12.71
N ALA A 114 -2.68 1.78 12.97
CA ALA A 114 -3.69 2.77 13.35
C ALA A 114 -3.32 3.53 14.65
N THR A 115 -2.50 2.93 15.52
CA THR A 115 -2.05 3.54 16.79
C THR A 115 -0.84 4.43 16.64
N TYR A 116 -0.32 4.61 15.43
CA TYR A 116 0.86 5.44 15.19
C TYR A 116 0.49 6.91 15.33
N ARG A 117 1.43 7.69 15.86
CA ARG A 117 1.38 9.15 15.72
C ARG A 117 1.55 9.52 14.25
N LEU A 118 1.04 10.70 13.88
CA LEU A 118 1.07 11.15 12.50
C LEU A 118 2.50 11.30 11.96
N GLU A 119 3.43 11.73 12.82
CA GLU A 119 4.84 11.91 12.48
C GLU A 119 5.52 10.56 12.22
N ASP A 120 5.31 9.57 13.10
CA ASP A 120 5.85 8.22 12.95
C ASP A 120 5.33 7.56 11.66
N PHE A 121 4.04 7.74 11.38
CA PHE A 121 3.42 7.25 10.16
C PHE A 121 3.99 7.94 8.91
N GLN A 122 4.27 9.25 8.97
CA GLN A 122 4.91 9.97 7.89
C GLN A 122 6.32 9.44 7.62
N GLN A 123 7.13 9.21 8.66
CA GLN A 123 8.46 8.62 8.52
C GLN A 123 8.39 7.22 7.89
N ARG A 124 7.46 6.38 8.35
CA ARG A 124 7.21 5.06 7.74
C ARG A 124 6.81 5.18 6.27
N THR A 125 5.95 6.13 5.93
CA THR A 125 5.50 6.38 4.56
C THR A 125 6.67 6.81 3.66
N LEU A 126 7.55 7.69 4.15
CA LEU A 126 8.75 8.11 3.42
C LEU A 126 9.70 6.94 3.17
N LYS A 127 9.90 6.06 4.16
CA LYS A 127 10.70 4.84 4.00
C LYS A 127 10.11 3.90 2.95
N HIS A 128 8.79 3.69 2.95
CA HIS A 128 8.12 2.91 1.89
C HIS A 128 8.30 3.55 0.51
N ALA A 129 8.11 4.87 0.40
CA ALA A 129 8.29 5.58 -0.87
C ALA A 129 9.72 5.45 -1.40
N ARG A 130 10.71 5.57 -0.51
CA ARG A 130 12.13 5.38 -0.83
C ARG A 130 12.40 3.95 -1.30
N LEU A 131 11.91 2.94 -0.58
CA LEU A 131 12.04 1.54 -0.98
C LEU A 131 11.42 1.28 -2.36
N SER A 132 10.22 1.81 -2.63
CA SER A 132 9.57 1.67 -3.94
C SER A 132 10.37 2.33 -5.06
N ALA A 133 10.98 3.50 -4.81
CA ALA A 133 11.83 4.16 -5.79
C ALA A 133 13.08 3.32 -6.11
N LEU A 134 13.76 2.78 -5.10
CA LEU A 134 14.91 1.90 -5.28
C LEU A 134 14.52 0.62 -6.03
N ASP A 135 13.36 0.03 -5.74
CA ASP A 135 12.87 -1.17 -6.43
C ASP A 135 12.61 -0.91 -7.92
N ILE A 136 12.08 0.26 -8.29
CA ILE A 136 11.93 0.67 -9.69
C ILE A 136 13.31 0.77 -10.36
N LEU A 137 14.27 1.41 -9.71
CA LEU A 137 15.64 1.55 -10.25
C LEU A 137 16.35 0.20 -10.39
N HIS A 138 16.18 -0.70 -9.41
CA HIS A 138 16.67 -2.07 -9.46
C HIS A 138 16.11 -2.83 -10.68
N ARG A 139 14.80 -2.77 -10.90
CA ARG A 139 14.16 -3.40 -12.08
C ARG A 139 14.68 -2.81 -13.39
N GLN A 140 14.89 -1.50 -13.45
CA GLN A 140 15.49 -0.84 -14.62
C GLN A 140 16.92 -1.35 -14.87
N PHE A 141 17.74 -1.48 -13.83
CA PHE A 141 19.07 -2.07 -13.94
C PHE A 141 19.02 -3.51 -14.46
N LEU A 142 18.14 -4.36 -13.93
CA LEU A 142 17.98 -5.74 -14.40
C LEU A 142 17.59 -5.80 -15.88
N SER A 143 16.64 -4.97 -16.31
CA SER A 143 16.27 -4.85 -17.72
C SER A 143 17.45 -4.43 -18.58
N LYS A 144 18.20 -3.41 -18.16
CA LYS A 144 19.39 -2.94 -18.87
C LYS A 144 20.46 -4.02 -18.97
N ARG A 145 20.72 -4.74 -17.88
CA ARG A 145 21.67 -5.87 -17.84
C ARG A 145 21.28 -6.95 -18.84
N GLN A 146 20.00 -7.33 -18.86
CA GLN A 146 19.50 -8.36 -19.78
C GLN A 146 19.66 -7.92 -21.25
N THR A 147 19.32 -6.67 -21.57
CA THR A 147 19.49 -6.12 -22.92
C THR A 147 20.97 -6.05 -23.31
N SER A 148 21.85 -5.60 -22.41
CA SER A 148 23.29 -5.52 -22.65
C SER A 148 23.89 -6.91 -22.95
N LEU A 149 23.55 -7.92 -22.14
CA LEU A 149 23.96 -9.31 -22.38
C LEU A 149 23.46 -9.85 -23.72
N ALA A 150 22.21 -9.56 -24.09
CA ALA A 150 21.66 -9.98 -25.39
C ALA A 150 22.37 -9.35 -26.59
N HIS A 151 22.96 -8.16 -26.42
CA HIS A 151 23.73 -7.46 -27.44
C HIS A 151 25.25 -7.67 -27.31
N GLY A 152 25.71 -8.54 -26.41
CA GLY A 152 27.14 -8.78 -26.16
C GLY A 152 27.89 -7.59 -25.57
N GLY A 153 27.18 -6.63 -24.97
CA GLY A 153 27.76 -5.51 -24.25
C GLY A 153 28.04 -5.85 -22.79
N GLU A 154 29.01 -5.16 -22.21
CA GLU A 154 29.29 -5.19 -20.77
C GLU A 154 28.71 -3.93 -20.10
N LEU A 155 28.22 -4.10 -18.87
CA LEU A 155 27.82 -2.98 -18.03
C LEU A 155 29.05 -2.27 -17.47
N SER A 156 28.94 -0.97 -17.23
CA SER A 156 30.03 -0.24 -16.58
C SER A 156 30.20 -0.68 -15.13
N GLU A 157 31.44 -0.67 -14.65
CA GLU A 157 31.76 -1.01 -13.25
C GLU A 157 31.02 -0.09 -12.26
N GLN A 158 30.85 1.19 -12.62
CA GLN A 158 30.10 2.15 -11.82
C GLN A 158 28.63 1.73 -11.65
N GLU A 159 27.98 1.24 -12.71
CA GLU A 159 26.59 0.77 -12.64
C GLU A 159 26.44 -0.46 -11.74
N ILE A 160 27.46 -1.32 -11.69
CA ILE A 160 27.49 -2.48 -10.81
C ILE A 160 27.66 -2.04 -9.35
N ILE A 161 28.52 -1.06 -9.07
CA ILE A 161 28.72 -0.52 -7.72
C ILE A 161 27.46 0.20 -7.23
N ASP A 162 26.84 1.02 -8.08
CA ASP A 162 25.59 1.72 -7.79
C ASP A 162 24.43 0.73 -7.55
N GLU A 163 24.44 -0.41 -8.23
CA GLU A 163 23.48 -1.48 -7.99
C GLU A 163 23.71 -2.15 -6.63
N LYS A 164 24.96 -2.49 -6.29
CA LYS A 164 25.29 -3.10 -4.98
C LYS A 164 24.87 -2.20 -3.82
N THR A 165 25.19 -0.90 -3.90
CA THR A 165 24.79 0.07 -2.88
C THR A 165 23.27 0.19 -2.76
N ARG A 166 22.55 0.20 -3.89
CA ARG A 166 21.08 0.20 -3.93
C ARG A 166 20.50 -1.04 -3.25
N ARG A 167 21.02 -2.23 -3.56
CA ARG A 167 20.56 -3.48 -2.94
C ARG A 167 20.78 -3.48 -1.42
N ARG A 168 21.93 -3.01 -0.93
CA ARG A 168 22.20 -2.83 0.51
C ARG A 168 21.22 -1.87 1.18
N GLU A 169 20.90 -0.76 0.51
CA GLU A 169 19.91 0.19 1.03
C GLU A 169 18.50 -0.41 1.06
N MET A 170 18.13 -1.17 0.01
CA MET A 170 16.85 -1.88 -0.03
C MET A 170 16.73 -2.93 1.07
N SER A 171 17.78 -3.72 1.34
CA SER A 171 17.76 -4.72 2.42
C SER A 171 17.63 -4.06 3.79
N ALA A 172 18.36 -2.97 4.04
CA ALA A 172 18.24 -2.20 5.27
C ALA A 172 16.82 -1.65 5.48
N LEU A 173 16.21 -1.07 4.43
CA LEU A 173 14.83 -0.57 4.50
C LEU A 173 13.80 -1.68 4.69
N LYS A 174 13.94 -2.83 4.02
CA LYS A 174 13.05 -3.98 4.20
C LYS A 174 13.11 -4.53 5.63
N ARG A 175 14.32 -4.66 6.18
CA ARG A 175 14.54 -5.11 7.57
C ARG A 175 13.93 -4.13 8.59
N ASP A 176 14.01 -2.84 8.33
CA ASP A 176 13.41 -1.82 9.19
C ASP A 176 11.87 -1.80 9.10
N LEU A 177 11.31 -1.87 7.88
CA LEU A 177 9.86 -1.76 7.65
C LEU A 177 9.08 -3.01 8.01
N TYR A 178 9.62 -4.18 7.66
CA TYR A 178 8.94 -5.47 7.71
C TYR A 178 9.58 -6.46 8.67
N GLY A 179 10.83 -6.21 9.10
CA GLY A 179 11.58 -7.22 9.87
C GLY A 179 12.01 -8.43 9.03
N GLU A 180 11.87 -8.34 7.70
CA GLU A 180 12.33 -9.39 6.79
C GLU A 180 13.85 -9.54 6.89
N ILE A 181 14.28 -10.77 7.18
CA ILE A 181 15.65 -11.22 6.95
C ILE A 181 15.69 -11.63 5.48
N PRO A 182 16.67 -11.16 4.67
CA PRO A 182 16.81 -11.63 3.29
C PRO A 182 16.88 -13.16 3.31
N GLY A 183 16.14 -13.83 2.42
CA GLY A 183 16.01 -15.29 2.39
C GLY A 183 17.34 -15.99 2.01
N SER A 184 17.40 -16.60 0.83
CA SER A 184 18.66 -17.19 0.30
C SER A 184 19.82 -16.19 0.37
N LEU A 185 21.02 -16.69 0.69
CA LEU A 185 22.24 -15.86 0.81
C LEU A 185 22.56 -15.14 -0.50
N ALA A 186 22.18 -15.71 -1.65
CA ALA A 186 22.34 -15.07 -2.96
C ALA A 186 21.51 -13.78 -3.12
N ASN A 187 20.44 -13.63 -2.34
CA ASN A 187 19.62 -12.43 -2.31
C ASN A 187 20.13 -11.39 -1.32
N ASP A 188 21.03 -11.77 -0.41
CA ASP A 188 21.62 -10.88 0.57
C ASP A 188 22.75 -10.03 -0.06
N PRO A 189 22.60 -8.70 -0.09
CA PRO A 189 23.63 -7.80 -0.63
C PRO A 189 24.97 -7.83 0.14
N GLU A 190 25.00 -8.39 1.35
CA GLU A 190 26.25 -8.64 2.09
C GLU A 190 27.08 -9.77 1.48
N TRP A 191 26.44 -10.67 0.72
CA TRP A 191 27.07 -11.85 0.11
C TRP A 191 27.32 -11.69 -1.40
N ASP A 192 27.01 -10.52 -1.98
CA ASP A 192 27.21 -10.21 -3.41
C ASP A 192 28.69 -10.26 -3.85
N ASP A 193 29.64 -10.10 -2.92
CA ASP A 193 31.09 -10.13 -3.18
C ASP A 193 31.68 -11.55 -3.03
N VAL A 194 30.88 -12.52 -2.57
CA VAL A 194 31.31 -13.90 -2.34
C VAL A 194 30.85 -14.77 -3.51
N ILE A 195 31.81 -15.34 -4.25
CA ILE A 195 31.50 -16.31 -5.30
C ILE A 195 31.27 -17.68 -4.64
N PRO A 196 30.09 -18.30 -4.79
CA PRO A 196 29.84 -19.64 -4.25
C PRO A 196 30.78 -20.65 -4.91
N ILE A 197 31.50 -21.45 -4.12
CA ILE A 197 32.38 -22.49 -4.63
C ILE A 197 31.56 -23.77 -4.79
N PRO A 198 31.23 -24.22 -6.03
CA PRO A 198 30.46 -25.45 -6.25
C PRO A 198 31.16 -26.63 -5.57
N HIS A 199 30.44 -27.31 -4.67
CA HIS A 199 30.92 -28.55 -4.08
C HIS A 199 30.85 -29.64 -5.16
N SER A 200 31.99 -30.01 -5.73
CA SER A 200 32.10 -31.14 -6.65
C SER A 200 32.40 -32.41 -5.87
N GLU A 201 31.42 -33.30 -5.78
CA GLU A 201 31.67 -34.65 -5.28
C GLU A 201 32.51 -35.41 -6.33
N PRO A 202 33.59 -36.12 -5.92
CA PRO A 202 34.44 -36.89 -6.84
C PRO A 202 33.62 -37.99 -7.55
N ALA A 203 34.06 -38.38 -8.75
CA ALA A 203 33.33 -39.34 -9.59
C ALA A 203 33.03 -40.68 -8.90
N ASP A 204 33.87 -41.09 -7.94
CA ASP A 204 33.74 -42.32 -7.14
C ASP A 204 32.96 -42.13 -5.82
N ALA A 205 32.15 -41.08 -5.69
CA ALA A 205 31.34 -40.86 -4.50
C ALA A 205 30.35 -42.02 -4.27
N LEU A 206 30.55 -42.76 -3.17
CA LEU A 206 29.78 -43.96 -2.81
C LEU A 206 28.28 -43.69 -2.59
N ALA A 207 27.91 -42.44 -2.27
CA ALA A 207 26.52 -42.00 -2.19
C ALA A 207 26.44 -40.49 -2.45
N LYS A 208 25.70 -40.08 -3.50
CA LYS A 208 25.37 -38.67 -3.76
C LYS A 208 24.21 -38.26 -2.87
N ILE A 209 24.42 -37.27 -2.00
CA ILE A 209 23.35 -36.73 -1.16
C ILE A 209 22.73 -35.55 -1.91
N ALA A 210 21.44 -35.65 -2.22
CA ALA A 210 20.67 -34.52 -2.71
C ALA A 210 20.39 -33.57 -1.53
N TYR A 211 21.26 -32.57 -1.34
CA TYR A 211 21.05 -31.54 -0.33
C TYR A 211 19.86 -30.65 -0.73
N PRO A 212 18.97 -30.29 0.21
CA PRO A 212 18.03 -29.20 0.01
C PRO A 212 18.77 -27.90 -0.34
N ASP A 213 18.19 -27.07 -1.21
CA ASP A 213 18.84 -25.86 -1.75
C ASP A 213 19.40 -24.94 -0.65
N ASP A 214 18.62 -24.70 0.41
CA ASP A 214 19.03 -23.88 1.57
C ASP A 214 20.28 -24.42 2.30
N TYR A 215 20.46 -25.74 2.33
CA TYR A 215 21.60 -26.40 2.96
C TYR A 215 22.82 -26.46 2.02
N ALA A 216 22.58 -26.56 0.72
CA ALA A 216 23.64 -26.50 -0.29
C ALA A 216 24.31 -25.11 -0.28
N GLU A 217 23.52 -24.02 -0.24
CA GLU A 217 24.03 -22.64 -0.19
C GLU A 217 24.99 -22.40 0.99
N GLY A 218 24.67 -22.93 2.18
CA GLY A 218 25.52 -22.78 3.38
C GLY A 218 26.86 -23.53 3.33
N ARG A 219 27.02 -24.53 2.44
CA ARG A 219 28.27 -25.31 2.30
C ARG A 219 29.23 -24.73 1.26
N LEU A 220 28.69 -24.04 0.25
CA LEU A 220 29.43 -23.40 -0.85
C LEU A 220 30.25 -22.17 -0.40
N THR A 221 30.03 -21.66 0.82
CA THR A 221 30.62 -20.44 1.37
C THR A 221 31.85 -20.66 2.27
N SER A 222 32.48 -21.85 2.21
CA SER A 222 33.70 -22.19 2.96
C SER A 222 34.95 -21.49 2.37
N ILE A 223 35.02 -20.19 2.63
CA ILE A 223 36.12 -19.19 2.63
C ILE A 223 37.50 -19.58 2.01
N VAL A 224 37.88 -18.84 0.97
CA VAL A 224 39.25 -18.32 0.78
C VAL A 224 39.15 -16.78 0.80
N ILE A 225 39.70 -16.15 1.84
CA ILE A 225 39.98 -14.70 1.82
C ILE A 225 41.22 -14.55 0.95
N VAL A 226 41.06 -13.98 -0.25
CA VAL A 226 42.22 -13.58 -1.07
C VAL A 226 42.75 -12.26 -0.49
N PRO A 227 44.05 -12.17 -0.13
CA PRO A 227 44.66 -10.98 0.45
C PRO A 227 44.72 -9.79 -0.52
#